data_AF-A0A933GPJ3-F1
#
_entry.id   AF-A0A933GPJ3-F1
#
_cell.length_a   1.000
_cell.length_b   1.000
_cell.length_c   1.000
_cell.angle_alpha   90.00
_cell.angle_beta   90.00
_cell.angle_gamma   90.00
#
_symmetry.space_group_name_H-M   'P 1'
#
loop_
_entity.id
_entity.type
_entity.pdbx_description
1 polymer ?
#
loop_
_entity_poly.entity_id
_entity_poly.type
_entity_poly.pdbx_seq_one_letter_code
_entity_poly.pdbx_strand_id
1 'polypeptide(L)'
;MPGSVANSSHAGIPWLRFLRRTLWPTVHFWPFDGWVPKSGVHVIAEVYPRFWRGRYPAAGRTSDQQDAYTVSRWLQEADLAGDLAPLFQPPLTADERAVADLEGWILGVA
;
A
#
# COMPACT_ATOMS: atom_id res chain seq x y z
N MET A 1 17.97 -13.19 -12.31
CA MET A 1 18.32 -11.77 -12.02
C MET A 1 17.38 -11.28 -10.93
N PRO A 2 17.87 -10.78 -9.78
CA PRO A 2 17.02 -9.97 -8.92
C PRO A 2 16.47 -8.81 -9.76
N GLY A 3 15.17 -8.51 -9.66
CA GLY A 3 14.59 -7.36 -10.36
C GLY A 3 15.33 -6.09 -9.94
N SER A 4 15.87 -5.33 -10.90
CA SER A 4 16.46 -4.05 -10.59
C SER A 4 15.35 -3.09 -10.16
N VAL A 5 15.42 -2.58 -8.94
CA VAL A 5 14.46 -1.60 -8.39
C VAL A 5 14.27 -0.43 -9.35
N ALA A 6 15.34 -0.02 -10.05
CA ALA A 6 15.29 1.05 -11.04
C ALA A 6 14.32 0.76 -12.20
N ASN A 7 14.21 -0.48 -12.65
CA ASN A 7 13.29 -0.85 -13.74
C ASN A 7 11.83 -0.76 -13.28
N SER A 8 11.54 -1.22 -12.05
CA SER A 8 10.21 -1.13 -11.47
C SER A 8 9.78 0.32 -11.27
N SER A 9 10.67 1.19 -10.77
CA SER A 9 10.38 2.62 -10.63
C SER A 9 10.17 3.30 -11.99
N HIS A 10 11.04 3.01 -12.96
CA HIS A 10 10.93 3.57 -14.32
C HIS A 10 9.61 3.19 -14.99
N ALA A 11 9.16 1.93 -14.83
CA ALA A 11 7.89 1.47 -15.37
C ALA A 11 6.68 1.97 -14.55
N GLY A 12 6.78 2.01 -13.23
CA GLY A 12 5.66 2.28 -12.33
C GLY A 12 5.25 3.74 -12.23
N ILE A 13 6.20 4.67 -12.15
CA ILE A 13 5.91 6.11 -11.96
C ILE A 13 5.02 6.69 -13.09
N PRO A 14 5.25 6.40 -14.38
CA PRO A 14 4.35 6.82 -15.45
C PRO A 14 2.91 6.32 -15.27
N TRP A 15 2.73 5.07 -14.80
CA TRP A 15 1.41 4.51 -14.50
C TRP A 15 0.74 5.21 -13.31
N LEU A 16 1.47 5.50 -12.24
CA LEU A 16 0.95 6.28 -11.11
C LEU A 16 0.49 7.67 -11.55
N ARG A 17 1.30 8.35 -12.40
CA ARG A 17 0.91 9.63 -13.00
C ARG A 17 -0.34 9.52 -13.86
N PHE A 18 -0.44 8.47 -14.68
CA PHE A 18 -1.63 8.22 -15.50
C PHE A 18 -2.87 8.01 -14.63
N LEU A 19 -2.81 7.11 -13.63
CA LEU A 19 -3.91 6.85 -12.70
C LEU A 19 -4.34 8.12 -11.98
N ARG A 20 -3.39 8.94 -11.50
CA ARG A 20 -3.70 10.21 -10.85
C ARG A 20 -4.48 11.14 -11.77
N ARG A 21 -4.09 11.25 -13.05
CA ARG A 21 -4.77 12.15 -14.01
C ARG A 21 -6.13 11.62 -14.44
N THR A 22 -6.29 10.31 -14.54
CA THR A 22 -7.51 9.66 -15.05
C THR A 22 -8.58 9.51 -13.97
N LEU A 23 -8.19 9.23 -12.73
CA LEU A 23 -9.11 8.92 -11.63
C LEU A 23 -9.34 10.08 -10.67
N TRP A 24 -8.72 11.24 -10.88
CA TRP A 24 -8.98 12.41 -10.02
C TRP A 24 -10.43 12.90 -10.18
N PRO A 25 -11.16 13.24 -9.09
CA PRO A 25 -10.76 13.28 -7.67
C PRO A 25 -11.12 12.01 -6.86
N THR A 26 -11.43 10.90 -7.53
CA THR A 26 -11.86 9.62 -6.91
C THR A 26 -10.71 8.68 -6.52
N VAL A 27 -9.45 9.11 -6.65
CA VAL A 27 -8.27 8.35 -6.20
C VAL A 27 -7.50 9.17 -5.16
N HIS A 28 -7.01 8.48 -4.14
CA HIS A 28 -6.24 9.02 -3.03
C HIS A 28 -4.88 8.32 -2.97
N PHE A 29 -3.79 9.07 -3.13
CA PHE A 29 -2.43 8.55 -2.98
C PHE A 29 -2.00 8.73 -1.53
N TRP A 30 -2.15 7.68 -0.71
CA TRP A 30 -1.78 7.73 0.70
C TRP A 30 -0.27 7.51 0.88
N PRO A 31 0.42 8.26 1.76
CA PRO A 31 -0.09 9.33 2.63
C PRO A 31 -0.07 10.73 2.01
N PHE A 32 0.44 10.90 0.79
CA PHE A 32 0.72 12.21 0.16
C PHE A 32 -0.50 13.12 -0.06
N ASP A 33 -1.68 12.55 -0.31
CA ASP A 33 -2.93 13.31 -0.45
C ASP A 33 -3.64 13.50 0.91
N GLY A 34 -3.00 13.09 2.02
CA GLY A 34 -3.50 13.12 3.38
C GLY A 34 -3.56 11.73 4.02
N TRP A 35 -3.54 11.70 5.34
CA TRP A 35 -3.47 10.45 6.10
C TRP A 35 -4.78 9.71 6.25
N VAL A 36 -5.93 10.37 6.07
CA VAL A 36 -7.25 9.76 6.20
C VAL A 36 -7.96 9.85 4.86
N PRO A 37 -7.99 8.76 4.07
CA PRO A 37 -8.75 8.73 2.83
C PRO A 37 -10.24 8.98 3.08
N LYS A 38 -10.90 9.71 2.18
CA LYS A 38 -12.35 9.94 2.25
C LYS A 38 -13.11 8.66 1.88
N SER A 39 -14.33 8.52 2.39
CA SER A 39 -15.22 7.43 1.95
C SER A 39 -15.54 7.55 0.45
N GLY A 40 -15.65 6.40 -0.24
CA GLY A 40 -16.02 6.33 -1.65
C GLY A 40 -14.89 6.59 -2.65
N VAL A 41 -13.63 6.67 -2.21
CA VAL A 41 -12.46 6.82 -3.10
C VAL A 41 -11.66 5.52 -3.20
N HIS A 42 -10.90 5.38 -4.27
CA HIS A 42 -9.86 4.37 -4.41
C HIS A 42 -8.58 4.83 -3.71
N VAL A 43 -7.86 3.93 -3.04
CA VAL A 43 -6.61 4.27 -2.36
C VAL A 43 -5.44 3.57 -3.04
N ILE A 44 -4.39 4.32 -3.35
CA ILE A 44 -3.08 3.80 -3.72
C ILE A 44 -2.17 3.97 -2.50
N ALA A 45 -1.63 2.86 -1.99
CA ALA A 45 -0.74 2.82 -0.85
C ALA A 45 0.39 1.82 -1.08
N GLU A 46 1.54 2.05 -0.45
CA GLU A 46 2.62 1.07 -0.43
C GLU A 46 2.34 -0.02 0.61
N VAL A 47 2.58 -1.27 0.24
CA VAL A 47 2.39 -2.43 1.11
C VAL A 47 3.59 -3.36 0.94
N TYR A 48 4.08 -3.94 2.04
CA TYR A 48 5.20 -4.89 2.02
C TYR A 48 4.73 -6.31 2.40
N PRO A 49 4.45 -7.19 1.42
CA PRO A 49 3.78 -8.48 1.66
C PRO A 49 4.48 -9.38 2.69
N ARG A 50 5.80 -9.25 2.83
CA ARG A 50 6.61 -10.14 3.69
C ARG A 50 6.13 -10.19 5.14
N PHE A 51 5.51 -9.13 5.66
CA PHE A 51 4.96 -9.11 7.01
C PHE A 51 3.84 -10.13 7.23
N TRP A 52 3.11 -10.50 6.16
CA TRP A 52 1.94 -11.38 6.24
C TRP A 52 2.11 -12.70 5.48
N ARG A 53 3.16 -12.86 4.69
CA ARG A 53 3.35 -14.07 3.85
C ARG A 53 3.25 -15.37 4.64
N GLY A 54 3.78 -15.40 5.87
CA GLY A 54 3.75 -16.59 6.74
C GLY A 54 2.36 -16.96 7.27
N ARG A 55 1.36 -16.07 7.17
CA ARG A 55 -0.01 -16.32 7.63
C ARG A 55 -0.82 -17.19 6.67
N TYR A 56 -0.41 -17.26 5.39
CA TYR A 56 -1.20 -17.93 4.35
C TYR A 56 -0.40 -19.04 3.66
N PRO A 57 -0.96 -20.26 3.51
CA PRO A 57 -0.27 -21.38 2.86
C PRO A 57 -0.02 -21.10 1.38
N ALA A 58 1.14 -21.45 0.84
CA ALA A 58 1.50 -21.11 -0.55
C ALA A 58 0.57 -21.74 -1.61
N ALA A 59 0.01 -22.93 -1.35
CA ALA A 59 -0.98 -23.59 -2.20
C ALA A 59 -0.61 -23.64 -3.70
N GLY A 60 0.68 -23.88 -4.01
CA GLY A 60 1.18 -23.98 -5.39
C GLY A 60 1.40 -22.64 -6.12
N ARG A 61 1.19 -21.49 -5.47
CA ARG A 61 1.43 -20.17 -6.06
C ARG A 61 2.91 -19.88 -6.23
N THR A 62 3.25 -19.16 -7.31
CA THR A 62 4.60 -18.56 -7.49
C THR A 62 4.85 -17.49 -6.44
N SER A 63 6.10 -17.01 -6.32
CA SER A 63 6.43 -15.98 -5.32
C SER A 63 5.60 -14.70 -5.48
N ASP A 64 5.43 -14.21 -6.72
CA ASP A 64 4.69 -12.97 -6.99
C ASP A 64 3.18 -13.18 -6.81
N GLN A 65 2.66 -14.35 -7.18
CA GLN A 65 1.26 -14.73 -6.91
C GLN A 65 1.00 -14.83 -5.40
N GLN A 66 1.96 -15.34 -4.64
CA GLN A 66 1.86 -15.39 -3.18
C GLN A 66 1.83 -14.00 -2.58
N ASP A 67 2.65 -13.06 -3.07
CA ASP A 67 2.66 -11.67 -2.61
C ASP A 67 1.31 -10.99 -2.87
N ALA A 68 0.81 -11.07 -4.10
CA ALA A 68 -0.47 -10.48 -4.49
C ALA A 68 -1.64 -11.02 -3.66
N TYR A 69 -1.71 -12.34 -3.47
CA TYR A 69 -2.73 -12.95 -2.62
C TYR A 69 -2.58 -12.54 -1.16
N THR A 70 -1.36 -12.55 -0.62
CA THR A 70 -1.09 -12.23 0.79
C THR A 70 -1.60 -10.84 1.12
N VAL A 71 -1.28 -9.85 0.28
CA VAL A 71 -1.75 -8.46 0.46
C VAL A 71 -3.26 -8.39 0.33
N SER A 72 -3.83 -8.98 -0.72
CA SER A 72 -5.28 -8.94 -0.96
C SER A 72 -6.07 -9.59 0.18
N ARG A 73 -5.60 -10.73 0.68
CA ARG A 73 -6.26 -11.47 1.76
C ARG A 73 -6.13 -10.74 3.09
N TRP A 74 -4.96 -10.19 3.40
CA TRP A 74 -4.77 -9.40 4.61
C TRP A 74 -5.65 -8.14 4.62
N LEU A 75 -5.69 -7.40 3.52
CA LEU A 75 -6.56 -6.21 3.42
C LEU A 75 -8.04 -6.56 3.59
N GLN A 76 -8.49 -7.67 2.98
CA GLN A 76 -9.87 -8.15 3.14
C GLN A 76 -10.17 -8.52 4.60
N GLU A 77 -9.27 -9.24 5.27
CA GLU A 77 -9.45 -9.63 6.67
C GLU A 77 -9.45 -8.40 7.59
N ALA A 78 -8.56 -7.44 7.37
CA ALA A 78 -8.52 -6.18 8.12
C ALA A 78 -9.80 -5.34 7.91
N ASP A 79 -10.32 -5.28 6.69
CA ASP A 79 -11.58 -4.57 6.39
C ASP A 79 -12.77 -5.23 7.09
N LEU A 80 -12.91 -6.55 6.96
CA LEU A 80 -13.99 -7.32 7.61
C LEU A 80 -13.94 -7.25 9.14
N ALA A 81 -12.73 -7.15 9.72
CA ALA A 81 -12.55 -6.98 11.16
C ALA A 81 -12.79 -5.53 11.65
N GLY A 82 -12.90 -4.55 10.73
CA GLY A 82 -12.98 -3.13 11.08
C GLY A 82 -11.63 -2.50 11.43
N ASP A 83 -10.53 -3.21 11.19
CA ASP A 83 -9.18 -2.80 11.55
C ASP A 83 -8.46 -2.03 10.43
N LEU A 84 -9.03 -1.94 9.23
CA LEU A 84 -8.40 -1.28 8.09
C LEU A 84 -8.21 0.24 8.31
N ALA A 85 -9.22 0.93 8.85
CA ALA A 85 -9.16 2.38 9.02
C ALA A 85 -8.00 2.83 9.94
N PRO A 86 -7.77 2.20 11.11
CA PRO A 86 -6.59 2.47 11.94
C PRO A 86 -5.24 2.34 11.22
N LEU A 87 -5.11 1.46 10.21
CA LEU A 87 -3.84 1.25 9.50
C LEU A 87 -3.36 2.49 8.74
N PHE A 88 -4.28 3.39 8.36
CA PHE A 88 -3.94 4.65 7.71
C PHE A 88 -3.39 5.71 8.69
N GLN A 89 -3.44 5.44 10.00
CA GLN A 89 -2.93 6.32 11.04
C GLN A 89 -1.96 5.58 11.97
N PRO A 90 -0.78 5.17 11.47
CA PRO A 90 0.24 4.57 12.32
C PRO A 90 0.67 5.54 13.42
N PRO A 91 1.08 5.03 14.60
CA PRO A 91 1.40 5.82 15.79
C PRO A 91 2.78 6.50 15.69
N LEU A 92 2.99 7.26 14.63
CA LEU A 92 4.23 8.00 14.36
C LEU A 92 4.35 9.23 15.25
N THR A 93 5.57 9.51 15.67
CA THR A 93 5.96 10.81 16.23
C THR A 93 5.78 11.93 15.20
N ALA A 94 5.80 13.19 15.65
CA ALA A 94 5.71 14.34 14.75
C ALA A 94 6.84 14.38 13.72
N ASP A 95 8.07 14.03 14.14
CA ASP A 95 9.24 14.02 13.26
C ASP A 95 9.17 12.90 12.22
N GLU A 96 8.79 11.68 12.63
CA GLU A 96 8.57 10.57 11.70
C GLU A 96 7.45 10.89 10.70
N ARG A 97 6.37 11.53 11.17
CA ARG A 97 5.26 11.94 10.31
C ARG A 97 5.70 12.99 9.30
N ALA A 98 6.53 13.96 9.70
CA ALA A 98 7.08 14.96 8.79
C ALA A 98 7.98 14.34 7.72
N VAL A 99 8.76 13.31 8.05
CA VAL A 99 9.53 12.54 7.07
C VAL A 99 8.60 11.74 6.15
N ALA A 100 7.60 11.06 6.71
CA ALA A 100 6.65 10.23 5.95
C ALA A 100 5.75 11.06 5.02
N ASP A 101 5.47 12.32 5.32
CA ASP A 101 4.78 13.25 4.41
C ASP A 101 5.58 13.51 3.12
N LEU A 102 6.90 13.33 3.15
CA LEU A 102 7.80 13.51 2.00
C LEU A 102 8.17 12.19 1.32
N GLU A 103 8.48 11.16 2.12
CA GLU A 103 9.03 9.89 1.64
C GLU A 103 7.98 8.79 1.50
N GLY A 104 6.82 8.95 2.13
CA GLY A 104 5.76 7.95 2.20
C GLY A 104 5.84 7.06 3.44
N TRP A 105 4.93 6.10 3.52
CA TRP A 105 4.91 5.08 4.58
C TRP A 105 4.35 3.77 4.04
N ILE A 106 4.72 2.65 4.67
CA ILE A 106 4.20 1.33 4.33
C ILE A 106 2.94 1.07 5.18
N LEU A 107 1.82 0.83 4.52
CA LEU A 107 0.55 0.58 5.19
C LEU A 107 0.64 -0.68 6.08
N GLY A 108 0.21 -0.54 7.34
CA GLY A 108 0.24 -1.63 8.32
C GLY A 108 1.57 -1.83 9.04
N VAL A 109 2.54 -0.94 8.84
CA VAL A 109 3.74 -0.84 9.68
C VAL A 109 3.52 0.21 10.76
N ALA A 110 3.78 -0.16 12.01
CA ALA A 110 3.71 0.72 13.18
C ALA A 110 5.12 1.11 13.63
#